data_AF-A0A8C6S8U1-F1
#
_entry.id   AF-A0A8C6S8U1-F1
#
_cell.length_a   1.000
_cell.length_b   1.000
_cell.length_c   1.000
_cell.angle_alpha   90.00
_cell.angle_beta   90.00
_cell.angle_gamma   90.00
#
_symmetry.space_group_name_H-M   'P 1'
#
loop_
_entity.id
_entity.type
_entity.pdbx_description
1 polymer ?
#
loop_
_entity_poly.entity_id
_entity_poly.type
_entity_poly.pdbx_seq_one_letter_code
_entity_poly.pdbx_strand_id
1 'polypeptide(L)'
;YIYVLGLCSLSVGHRRVYHLIKDEKNWTDATKYCQEHYTDLATVNEQTDVSCVCPEKHDCKNAWVRLNFPQTTNAEWNLNWNLNIRCLIGLLVPAISSQFCSQQRKACAYLGANNQWVSRDCTHGHSFICYDDHMVLVKEKMTWEEALIHCRRNYGELAMMTTDQLRKMVVKKSEMADTDYVWVGLHFSCFFEEWLWVNGHWVSSDDEHWEKQNEHPDCNVSGAMQKTGKGKWVKRPSEDRYNFVCAVHCGPNKK
;
A
#
# COMPACT_ATOMS: atom_id res chain seq x y z
N TYR A 1 7.08 -19.15 13.00
CA TYR A 1 6.30 -18.35 13.96
C TYR A 1 6.25 -16.91 13.45
N ILE A 2 5.08 -16.39 13.10
CA ILE A 2 4.88 -15.04 12.53
C ILE A 2 4.47 -14.10 13.66
N TYR A 3 5.14 -12.95 13.79
CA TYR A 3 4.76 -11.88 14.74
C TYR A 3 4.23 -10.68 13.95
N VAL A 4 3.02 -10.20 14.28
CA VAL A 4 2.43 -8.96 13.76
C VAL A 4 2.90 -7.82 14.65
N LEU A 5 3.63 -6.83 14.10
CA LEU A 5 4.46 -5.97 14.95
C LEU A 5 3.76 -4.69 15.47
N GLY A 6 2.72 -4.17 14.83
CA GLY A 6 1.99 -3.00 15.35
C GLY A 6 1.45 -2.06 14.28
N LEU A 7 0.68 -1.06 14.73
CA LEU A 7 -0.08 -0.11 13.91
C LEU A 7 0.32 1.31 14.29
N CYS A 8 0.98 2.04 13.40
CA CYS A 8 1.18 3.46 13.59
C CYS A 8 0.60 4.27 12.44
N SER A 9 0.06 5.42 12.82
CA SER A 9 -0.57 6.38 11.92
C SER A 9 0.48 7.42 11.57
N LEU A 10 1.12 7.29 10.42
CA LEU A 10 1.80 8.42 9.80
C LEU A 10 0.72 9.28 9.14
N SER A 11 0.78 10.59 9.37
CA SER A 11 -0.04 11.65 8.77
C SER A 11 -0.98 11.19 7.64
N VAL A 12 -2.30 11.27 7.88
CA VAL A 12 -3.40 11.04 6.93
C VAL A 12 -3.07 10.09 5.75
N GLY A 13 -3.33 8.79 5.95
CA GLY A 13 -3.78 7.94 4.85
C GLY A 13 -2.91 6.78 4.38
N HIS A 14 -1.75 6.51 4.99
CA HIS A 14 -0.93 5.33 4.65
C HIS A 14 -0.57 4.54 5.89
N ARG A 15 -1.44 3.61 6.27
CA ARG A 15 -1.01 2.52 7.13
C ARG A 15 -0.44 1.44 6.20
N ARG A 16 0.65 0.78 6.61
CA ARG A 16 1.21 -0.44 6.00
C ARG A 16 1.31 -1.48 7.12
N VAL A 17 1.05 -2.75 6.82
CA VAL A 17 1.30 -3.81 7.79
C VAL A 17 2.70 -4.34 7.54
N TYR A 18 3.54 -4.37 8.57
CA TYR A 18 4.91 -4.86 8.48
C TYR A 18 5.02 -6.25 9.12
N HIS A 19 5.71 -7.15 8.42
CA HIS A 19 5.91 -8.53 8.81
C HIS A 19 7.40 -8.82 8.89
N LEU A 20 7.93 -9.10 10.08
CA LEU A 20 9.29 -9.59 10.24
C LEU A 20 9.33 -11.10 9.97
N ILE A 21 10.09 -11.46 8.95
CA ILE A 21 10.39 -12.85 8.58
C ILE A 21 11.77 -13.18 9.12
N LYS A 22 11.85 -14.20 9.98
CA LYS A 22 13.09 -14.60 10.65
C LYS A 22 13.99 -15.51 9.82
N ASP A 23 13.50 -15.98 8.67
CA ASP A 23 14.30 -16.79 7.75
C ASP A 23 15.48 -15.98 7.22
N GLU A 24 16.65 -16.60 7.15
CA GLU A 24 17.83 -15.93 6.62
C GLU A 24 17.89 -16.10 5.10
N LYS A 25 17.81 -14.98 4.38
CA LYS A 25 17.90 -14.92 2.92
C LYS A 25 18.84 -13.79 2.50
N ASN A 26 19.47 -13.95 1.34
CA ASN A 26 20.13 -12.80 0.70
C ASN A 26 19.07 -11.77 0.26
N TRP A 27 19.49 -10.55 -0.04
CA TRP A 27 18.54 -9.46 -0.30
C TRP A 27 17.62 -9.74 -1.51
N THR A 28 18.13 -10.43 -2.54
CA THR A 28 17.38 -10.77 -3.74
C THR A 28 16.30 -11.81 -3.44
N ASP A 29 16.67 -12.86 -2.70
CA ASP A 29 15.74 -13.93 -2.31
C ASP A 29 14.72 -13.43 -1.28
N ALA A 30 15.11 -12.54 -0.38
CA ALA A 30 14.21 -11.86 0.55
C ALA A 30 13.21 -10.96 -0.20
N THR A 31 13.68 -10.19 -1.19
CA THR A 31 12.81 -9.39 -2.08
C THR A 31 11.80 -10.29 -2.77
N LYS A 32 12.27 -11.37 -3.42
CA LYS A 32 11.42 -12.30 -4.15
C LYS A 32 10.39 -12.94 -3.23
N TYR A 33 10.81 -13.39 -2.05
CA TYR A 33 9.90 -13.92 -1.04
C TYR A 33 8.81 -12.91 -0.66
N CYS A 34 9.18 -11.65 -0.37
CA CYS A 34 8.19 -10.63 -0.04
C CYS A 34 7.24 -10.34 -1.21
N GLN A 35 7.70 -10.43 -2.46
CA GLN A 35 6.85 -10.23 -3.63
C GLN A 35 5.94 -11.43 -3.93
N GLU A 36 6.36 -12.64 -3.54
CA GLU A 36 5.57 -13.87 -3.70
C GLU A 36 4.52 -14.03 -2.59
N HIS A 37 4.82 -13.59 -1.37
CA HIS A 37 3.97 -13.83 -0.19
C HIS A 37 3.31 -12.58 0.39
N TYR A 38 3.81 -11.39 0.06
CA TYR A 38 3.36 -10.09 0.55
C TYR A 38 3.34 -9.09 -0.62
N THR A 39 3.44 -7.79 -0.35
CA THR A 39 3.59 -6.78 -1.40
C THR A 39 5.03 -6.61 -1.85
N ASP A 40 5.95 -6.25 -0.95
CA ASP A 40 7.39 -6.12 -1.22
C ASP A 40 8.17 -6.00 0.11
N LEU A 41 9.50 -5.88 0.04
CA LEU A 41 10.32 -5.48 1.18
C LEU A 41 9.90 -4.11 1.72
N ALA A 42 9.88 -3.98 3.05
CA ALA A 42 9.57 -2.75 3.77
C ALA A 42 10.33 -1.58 3.18
N THR A 43 9.58 -0.64 2.60
CA THR A 43 10.16 0.54 1.99
C THR A 43 10.39 1.62 3.03
N VAL A 44 11.60 2.15 3.03
CA VAL A 44 12.06 3.21 3.92
C VAL A 44 12.45 4.43 3.09
N ASN A 45 11.94 5.58 3.49
CA ASN A 45 12.25 6.90 2.95
C ASN A 45 12.27 7.96 4.07
N GLU A 46 12.51 9.22 3.72
CA GLU A 46 12.54 10.35 4.68
C GLU A 46 11.26 10.53 5.51
N GLN A 47 10.12 10.04 5.01
CA GLN A 47 8.81 10.14 5.67
C GLN A 47 8.45 8.85 6.42
N THR A 48 9.29 7.81 6.37
CA THR A 48 9.04 6.53 7.03
C THR A 48 9.52 6.60 8.47
N ASP A 49 8.58 6.55 9.40
CA ASP A 49 8.92 6.40 10.81
C ASP A 49 9.39 4.96 11.09
N VAL A 50 10.65 4.82 11.49
CA VAL A 50 11.31 3.54 11.75
C VAL A 50 10.57 2.75 12.84
N SER A 51 9.98 3.44 13.81
CA SER A 51 9.20 2.80 14.88
C SER A 51 7.94 2.10 14.35
N CYS A 52 7.45 2.48 13.17
CA CYS A 52 6.34 1.80 12.49
C CYS A 52 6.77 0.49 11.82
N VAL A 53 7.99 0.48 11.26
CA VAL A 53 8.55 -0.67 10.54
C VAL A 53 9.05 -1.72 11.51
N CYS A 54 9.72 -1.28 12.58
CA CYS A 54 10.18 -2.12 13.67
C CYS A 54 9.90 -1.45 15.02
N PRO A 55 8.78 -1.79 15.68
CA PRO A 55 8.47 -1.34 17.03
C PRO A 55 9.46 -1.89 18.04
N GLU A 56 9.76 -1.12 19.10
CA GLU A 56 10.80 -1.44 20.11
C GLU A 56 10.67 -2.83 20.77
N LYS A 57 9.46 -3.39 20.78
CA LYS A 57 9.18 -4.71 21.35
C LYS A 57 9.70 -5.88 20.50
N HIS A 58 10.15 -5.60 19.28
CA HIS A 58 10.57 -6.61 18.32
C HIS A 58 12.03 -6.45 17.94
N ASP A 59 12.76 -7.57 17.93
CA ASP A 59 14.15 -7.62 17.51
C ASP A 59 14.22 -7.76 15.99
N CYS A 60 14.20 -6.63 15.28
CA CYS A 60 14.40 -6.60 13.82
C CYS A 60 15.86 -6.28 13.45
N LYS A 61 16.81 -6.52 14.37
CA LYS A 61 18.23 -6.32 14.08
C LYS A 61 18.65 -7.16 12.88
N ASN A 62 19.47 -6.55 12.04
CA ASN A 62 19.97 -7.10 10.80
C ASN A 62 18.90 -7.34 9.72
N ALA A 63 17.64 -6.94 9.92
CA ALA A 63 16.59 -7.27 8.96
C ALA A 63 16.71 -6.43 7.67
N TRP A 64 16.67 -7.10 6.50
CA TRP A 64 16.65 -6.43 5.20
C TRP A 64 15.42 -5.55 5.04
N VAL A 65 15.64 -4.39 4.42
CA VAL A 65 14.61 -3.45 3.97
C VAL A 65 14.95 -2.92 2.57
N ARG A 66 14.03 -2.15 2.00
CA ARG A 66 14.22 -1.45 0.73
C ARG A 66 14.32 0.05 0.97
N LEU A 67 15.37 0.68 0.46
CA LEU A 67 15.46 2.14 0.42
C LEU A 67 14.80 2.66 -0.86
N ASN A 68 13.87 3.60 -0.73
CA ASN A 68 13.22 4.24 -1.87
C ASN A 68 13.27 5.76 -1.70
N PHE A 69 14.13 6.43 -2.47
CA PHE A 69 14.17 7.89 -2.54
C PHE A 69 13.48 8.33 -3.83
N PRO A 70 12.50 9.25 -3.78
CA PRO A 70 11.76 9.66 -4.96
C PRO A 70 12.68 10.32 -5.99
N GLN A 71 12.63 9.89 -7.25
CA GLN A 71 13.30 10.59 -8.36
C GLN A 71 12.50 11.86 -8.69
N THR A 72 13.13 13.03 -8.67
CA THR A 72 12.51 14.28 -9.13
C THR A 72 12.48 14.32 -10.67
N THR A 73 11.35 14.72 -11.24
CA THR A 73 11.00 14.57 -12.66
C THR A 73 11.50 15.69 -13.59
N ASN A 74 12.55 16.44 -13.22
CA ASN A 74 13.04 17.53 -14.05
C ASN A 74 14.29 17.11 -14.84
N ALA A 75 14.06 16.76 -16.11
CA ALA A 75 15.01 16.14 -17.03
C ALA A 75 16.17 17.04 -17.53
N GLU A 76 16.27 18.30 -17.10
CA GLU A 76 17.39 19.19 -17.48
C GLU A 76 18.48 19.32 -16.39
N TRP A 77 18.26 18.76 -15.20
CA TRP A 77 19.27 18.66 -14.12
C TRP A 77 19.62 17.19 -13.83
N ASN A 78 19.86 16.44 -14.90
CA ASN A 78 20.07 14.99 -14.86
C ASN A 78 21.50 14.61 -14.40
N LEU A 79 21.82 14.89 -13.14
CA LEU A 79 23.00 14.36 -12.45
C LEU A 79 22.60 13.44 -11.28
N ASN A 80 21.85 12.37 -11.54
CA ASN A 80 21.87 11.17 -10.70
C ASN A 80 21.70 11.44 -9.17
N TRP A 81 20.67 12.22 -8.80
CA TRP A 81 20.43 12.66 -7.42
C TRP A 81 19.52 11.66 -6.71
N ASN A 82 19.97 11.00 -5.63
CA ASN A 82 19.04 10.54 -4.58
C ASN A 82 19.63 10.10 -3.23
N LEU A 83 20.89 9.65 -3.16
CA LEU A 83 21.53 9.41 -1.84
C LEU A 83 23.03 9.68 -1.86
N ASN A 84 23.67 9.34 -2.98
CA ASN A 84 25.10 9.57 -3.19
C ASN A 84 25.48 11.05 -3.03
N ILE A 85 24.67 11.99 -3.51
CA ILE A 85 24.94 13.43 -3.35
C ILE A 85 24.72 13.89 -1.90
N ARG A 86 23.65 13.44 -1.22
CA ARG A 86 23.41 13.77 0.20
C ARG A 86 24.52 13.25 1.12
N CYS A 87 25.02 12.05 0.82
CA CYS A 87 26.24 11.48 1.40
C CYS A 87 27.50 12.28 1.05
N LEU A 88 27.62 12.78 -0.19
CA LEU A 88 28.76 13.60 -0.65
C LEU A 88 28.80 14.97 0.05
N ILE A 89 27.64 15.59 0.29
CA ILE A 89 27.52 16.96 0.82
C ILE A 89 27.25 17.02 2.34
N GLY A 90 27.25 15.87 3.03
CA GLY A 90 27.16 15.81 4.50
C GLY A 90 25.81 16.21 5.10
N LEU A 91 24.72 16.13 4.33
CA LEU A 91 23.38 16.37 4.89
C LEU A 91 22.97 15.16 5.75
N LEU A 92 23.03 15.35 7.07
CA LEU A 92 22.65 14.37 8.08
C LEU A 92 21.20 13.90 7.87
N VAL A 93 21.01 12.69 7.36
CA VAL A 93 19.77 11.93 7.57
C VAL A 93 20.00 11.12 8.86
N PRO A 94 19.45 11.50 10.02
CA PRO A 94 19.80 10.90 11.32
C PRO A 94 19.56 9.38 11.38
N ALA A 95 18.64 8.89 10.53
CA ALA A 95 18.29 7.49 10.39
C ALA A 95 19.28 6.68 9.53
N ILE A 96 20.26 7.29 8.85
CA ILE A 96 21.23 6.58 7.98
C ILE A 96 22.61 6.66 8.61
N SER A 97 23.28 5.51 8.76
CA SER A 97 24.66 5.45 9.28
C SER A 97 25.65 6.11 8.33
N SER A 98 26.65 6.81 8.86
CA SER A 98 27.77 7.37 8.08
C SER A 98 28.53 6.31 7.28
N GLN A 99 28.51 5.05 7.71
CA GLN A 99 29.10 3.90 7.01
C GLN A 99 28.31 3.52 5.75
N PHE A 100 27.04 3.91 5.66
CA PHE A 100 26.23 3.73 4.45
C PHE A 100 26.80 4.52 3.26
N CYS A 101 27.37 5.69 3.54
CA CYS A 101 27.87 6.62 2.52
C CYS A 101 29.21 6.22 1.89
N SER A 102 29.98 5.31 2.50
CA SER A 102 31.31 4.93 2.04
C SER A 102 31.32 3.69 1.12
N GLN A 103 30.25 2.89 1.08
CA GLN A 103 30.19 1.66 0.28
C GLN A 103 29.43 1.89 -1.04
N GLN A 104 30.16 2.34 -2.05
CA GLN A 104 29.63 2.55 -3.39
C GLN A 104 29.32 1.20 -4.09
N ARG A 105 28.06 1.05 -4.53
CA ARG A 105 27.56 0.20 -5.64
C ARG A 105 27.13 -1.26 -5.40
N LYS A 106 27.31 -1.89 -4.23
CA LYS A 106 26.81 -3.27 -3.95
C LYS A 106 26.20 -3.46 -2.56
N ALA A 107 25.77 -2.37 -1.95
CA ALA A 107 25.36 -2.40 -0.56
C ALA A 107 23.83 -2.28 -0.45
N CYS A 108 23.22 -3.29 0.17
CA CYS A 108 21.80 -3.41 0.46
C CYS A 108 21.50 -2.92 1.88
N ALA A 109 20.30 -2.41 2.09
CA ALA A 109 19.93 -1.74 3.32
C ALA A 109 19.30 -2.68 4.34
N TYR A 110 19.72 -2.57 5.59
CA TYR A 110 19.18 -3.34 6.70
C TYR A 110 19.04 -2.47 7.96
N LEU A 111 18.23 -2.93 8.93
CA LEU A 111 18.08 -2.26 10.23
C LEU A 111 19.24 -2.64 11.18
N GLY A 112 20.09 -1.66 11.48
CA GLY A 112 21.20 -1.79 12.42
C GLY A 112 20.76 -1.80 13.89
N ALA A 113 21.72 -2.05 14.79
CA ALA A 113 21.46 -2.24 16.22
C ALA A 113 20.82 -1.04 16.95
N ASN A 114 20.96 0.17 16.40
CA ASN A 114 20.43 1.41 16.96
C ASN A 114 19.18 1.93 16.20
N ASN A 115 18.44 1.04 15.54
CA ASN A 115 17.33 1.40 14.64
C ASN A 115 17.75 2.37 13.51
N GLN A 116 19.02 2.37 13.15
CA GLN A 116 19.56 3.12 12.03
C GLN A 116 19.67 2.21 10.81
N TRP A 117 19.41 2.74 9.63
CA TRP A 117 19.59 2.06 8.36
C TRP A 117 21.07 2.00 8.01
N VAL A 118 21.57 0.80 7.80
CA VAL A 118 22.97 0.51 7.50
C VAL A 118 23.07 -0.24 6.18
N SER A 119 24.20 -0.12 5.51
CA SER A 119 24.48 -0.80 4.25
C SER A 119 25.35 -2.02 4.49
N ARG A 120 25.09 -3.10 3.77
CA ARG A 120 25.89 -4.33 3.79
C ARG A 120 25.85 -5.01 2.45
N ASP A 121 26.87 -5.82 2.16
CA ASP A 121 26.88 -6.69 0.98
C ASP A 121 25.59 -7.53 0.90
N CYS A 122 24.88 -7.39 -0.22
CA CYS A 122 23.58 -7.99 -0.52
C CYS A 122 23.56 -9.52 -0.48
N THR A 123 24.72 -10.18 -0.51
CA THR A 123 24.85 -11.64 -0.51
C THR A 123 24.66 -12.28 0.86
N HIS A 124 24.70 -11.49 1.94
CA HIS A 124 24.55 -12.01 3.31
C HIS A 124 23.14 -12.53 3.59
N GLY A 125 23.06 -13.65 4.31
CA GLY A 125 21.80 -14.14 4.87
C GLY A 125 21.35 -13.28 6.04
N HIS A 126 20.17 -12.67 5.93
CA HIS A 126 19.53 -11.97 7.04
C HIS A 126 18.03 -12.22 7.07
N SER A 127 17.45 -12.02 8.25
CA SER A 127 16.01 -11.79 8.40
C SER A 127 15.59 -10.60 7.54
N PHE A 128 14.29 -10.43 7.32
CA PHE A 128 13.82 -9.36 6.44
C PHE A 128 12.40 -8.94 6.80
N ILE A 129 12.09 -7.67 6.54
CA ILE A 129 10.77 -7.11 6.84
C ILE A 129 10.03 -6.95 5.51
N CYS A 130 8.94 -7.69 5.33
CA CYS A 130 8.01 -7.44 4.24
C CYS A 130 6.95 -6.43 4.69
N TYR A 131 6.30 -5.78 3.74
CA TYR A 131 5.07 -5.06 4.01
C TYR A 131 3.94 -5.56 3.12
N ASP A 132 2.72 -5.40 3.62
CA ASP A 132 1.51 -5.47 2.82
C ASP A 132 0.90 -4.08 2.64
N ASP A 133 0.60 -3.76 1.38
CA ASP A 133 -0.29 -2.67 1.05
C ASP A 133 -1.69 -3.00 1.56
N HIS A 134 -2.41 -2.00 2.07
CA HIS A 134 -3.69 -2.14 2.75
C HIS A 134 -4.85 -2.56 1.83
N MET A 135 -4.57 -3.06 0.62
CA MET A 135 -5.57 -3.34 -0.40
C MET A 135 -5.46 -4.79 -0.87
N VAL A 136 -6.53 -5.56 -0.65
CA VAL A 136 -6.64 -6.95 -1.08
C VAL A 136 -7.67 -7.02 -2.20
N LEU A 137 -7.26 -7.51 -3.37
CA LEU A 137 -8.21 -7.89 -4.42
C LEU A 137 -8.76 -9.28 -4.10
N VAL A 138 -10.08 -9.39 -3.99
CA VAL A 138 -10.78 -10.66 -3.83
C VAL A 138 -11.35 -11.09 -5.19
N LYS A 139 -10.96 -12.28 -5.65
CA LYS A 139 -11.32 -12.83 -6.97
C LYS A 139 -12.66 -13.57 -7.00
N GLU A 140 -13.35 -13.68 -5.86
CA GLU A 140 -14.73 -14.15 -5.80
C GLU A 140 -15.67 -13.13 -6.47
N LYS A 141 -16.77 -13.60 -7.06
CA LYS A 141 -17.77 -12.74 -7.71
C LYS A 141 -18.96 -12.53 -6.78
N MET A 142 -19.08 -11.33 -6.22
CA MET A 142 -20.09 -11.00 -5.22
C MET A 142 -20.88 -9.76 -5.61
N THR A 143 -22.12 -9.67 -5.13
CA THR A 143 -22.88 -8.40 -5.17
C THR A 143 -22.15 -7.36 -4.33
N TRP A 144 -22.51 -6.08 -4.50
CA TRP A 144 -21.83 -5.02 -3.73
C TRP A 144 -22.01 -5.21 -2.21
N GLU A 145 -23.22 -5.59 -1.77
CA GLU A 145 -23.51 -5.83 -0.34
C GLU A 145 -22.79 -7.09 0.18
N GLU A 146 -22.78 -8.18 -0.58
CA GLU A 146 -22.00 -9.39 -0.24
C GLU A 146 -20.52 -9.06 -0.07
N ALA A 147 -19.96 -8.28 -1.00
CA ALA A 147 -18.56 -7.84 -0.98
C ALA A 147 -18.26 -6.95 0.23
N LEU A 148 -19.15 -6.01 0.57
CA LEU A 148 -19.06 -5.18 1.77
C LEU A 148 -18.97 -6.03 3.04
N ILE A 149 -19.90 -6.98 3.18
CA ILE A 149 -19.94 -7.90 4.32
C ILE A 149 -18.68 -8.78 4.36
N HIS A 150 -18.23 -9.27 3.19
CA HIS A 150 -17.01 -10.07 3.09
C HIS A 150 -15.79 -9.29 3.55
N CYS A 151 -15.62 -8.05 3.07
CA CYS A 151 -14.51 -7.20 3.48
C CYS A 151 -14.55 -6.94 4.99
N ARG A 152 -15.71 -6.56 5.55
CA ARG A 152 -15.86 -6.32 7.00
C ARG A 152 -15.56 -7.52 7.87
N ARG A 153 -15.89 -8.72 7.41
CA ARG A 153 -15.64 -9.96 8.16
C ARG A 153 -14.20 -10.43 8.12
N ASN A 154 -13.53 -10.27 6.98
CA ASN A 154 -12.23 -10.92 6.75
C ASN A 154 -11.04 -9.96 6.72
N TYR A 155 -11.27 -8.68 6.45
CA TYR A 155 -10.19 -7.72 6.20
C TYR A 155 -10.43 -6.40 6.95
N GLY A 156 -11.47 -5.67 6.60
CA GLY A 156 -11.81 -4.41 7.24
C GLY A 156 -13.00 -3.72 6.59
N GLU A 157 -12.82 -3.20 5.38
CA GLU A 157 -13.89 -2.48 4.69
C GLU A 157 -13.72 -2.57 3.16
N LEU A 158 -14.73 -2.27 2.36
CA LEU A 158 -14.51 -2.05 0.93
C LEU A 158 -13.59 -0.83 0.70
N ALA A 159 -12.73 -0.93 -0.32
CA ALA A 159 -11.70 0.06 -0.56
C ALA A 159 -12.28 1.41 -0.98
N MET A 160 -11.77 2.49 -0.38
CA MET A 160 -12.14 3.86 -0.70
C MET A 160 -11.01 4.56 -1.47
N MET A 161 -11.37 5.56 -2.27
CA MET A 161 -10.43 6.32 -3.11
C MET A 161 -10.41 7.81 -2.74
N THR A 162 -10.37 8.09 -1.43
CA THR A 162 -10.47 9.45 -0.87
C THR A 162 -9.18 10.27 -1.00
N THR A 163 -8.05 9.66 -1.36
CA THR A 163 -6.78 10.35 -1.63
C THR A 163 -6.12 9.80 -2.89
N ASP A 164 -5.23 10.57 -3.51
CA ASP A 164 -4.52 10.18 -4.73
C ASP A 164 -3.72 8.90 -4.59
N GLN A 165 -3.11 8.68 -3.42
CA GLN A 165 -2.34 7.48 -3.19
C GLN A 165 -3.24 6.26 -2.96
N LEU A 166 -4.33 6.39 -2.19
CA LEU A 166 -5.33 5.32 -2.05
C LEU A 166 -5.88 4.94 -3.43
N ARG A 167 -6.24 5.94 -4.23
CA ARG A 167 -6.66 5.76 -5.63
C ARG A 167 -5.65 4.94 -6.45
N LYS A 168 -4.37 5.33 -6.45
CA LYS A 168 -3.32 4.59 -7.18
C LYS A 168 -3.24 3.12 -6.75
N MET A 169 -3.36 2.84 -5.45
CA MET A 169 -3.31 1.47 -4.94
C MET A 169 -4.51 0.64 -5.38
N VAL A 170 -5.74 1.18 -5.26
CA VAL A 170 -6.95 0.47 -5.68
C VAL A 170 -6.91 0.23 -7.18
N VAL A 171 -6.52 1.21 -8.01
CA VAL A 171 -6.38 1.06 -9.46
C VAL A 171 -5.43 -0.07 -9.82
N LYS A 172 -4.20 -0.06 -9.27
CA LYS A 172 -3.21 -1.11 -9.52
C LYS A 172 -3.72 -2.50 -9.11
N LYS A 173 -4.49 -2.60 -8.02
CA LYS A 173 -5.08 -3.87 -7.58
C LYS A 173 -6.18 -4.32 -8.53
N SER A 174 -7.06 -3.41 -8.96
CA SER A 174 -8.17 -3.72 -9.87
C SER A 174 -7.72 -4.18 -11.26
N GLU A 175 -6.54 -3.77 -11.74
CA GLU A 175 -5.95 -4.26 -13.00
C GLU A 175 -5.72 -5.78 -13.01
N MET A 176 -5.62 -6.42 -11.84
CA MET A 176 -5.42 -7.87 -11.68
C MET A 176 -6.72 -8.66 -11.55
N ALA A 177 -7.88 -7.99 -11.63
CA ALA A 177 -9.20 -8.64 -11.53
C ALA A 177 -9.51 -9.52 -12.74
N ASP A 178 -10.34 -10.54 -12.52
CA ASP A 178 -10.83 -11.43 -13.57
C ASP A 178 -12.13 -10.91 -14.20
N THR A 179 -12.82 -9.98 -13.53
CA THR A 179 -14.02 -9.29 -14.02
C THR A 179 -13.68 -7.95 -14.67
N ASP A 180 -14.50 -7.52 -15.63
CA ASP A 180 -14.31 -6.23 -16.33
C ASP A 180 -14.53 -5.01 -15.41
N TYR A 181 -15.32 -5.22 -14.35
CA TYR A 181 -15.58 -4.26 -13.29
C TYR A 181 -15.12 -4.79 -11.94
N VAL A 182 -14.81 -3.88 -11.03
CA VAL A 182 -14.36 -4.21 -9.67
C VAL A 182 -15.09 -3.32 -8.67
N TRP A 183 -15.76 -3.92 -7.68
CA TRP A 183 -16.43 -3.15 -6.64
C TRP A 183 -15.43 -2.41 -5.76
N VAL A 184 -15.79 -1.17 -5.43
CA VAL A 184 -15.14 -0.32 -4.43
C VAL A 184 -16.19 0.13 -3.42
N GLY A 185 -15.79 0.76 -2.32
CA GLY A 185 -16.67 1.16 -1.23
C GLY A 185 -17.56 2.36 -1.53
N LEU A 186 -17.97 2.56 -2.78
CA LEU A 186 -18.82 3.66 -3.22
C LEU A 186 -20.23 3.12 -3.47
N HIS A 187 -21.25 3.74 -2.90
CA HIS A 187 -22.65 3.37 -3.14
C HIS A 187 -23.54 4.60 -3.22
N PHE A 188 -24.67 4.45 -3.90
CA PHE A 188 -25.68 5.49 -3.94
C PHE A 188 -26.63 5.34 -2.74
N SER A 189 -26.99 6.44 -2.10
CA SER A 189 -28.00 6.47 -1.03
C SER A 189 -29.25 7.15 -1.54
N CYS A 190 -30.32 6.37 -1.78
CA CYS A 190 -31.61 6.90 -2.20
C CYS A 190 -32.21 7.93 -1.26
N PHE A 191 -31.97 7.79 0.04
CA PHE A 191 -32.54 8.69 1.02
C PHE A 191 -31.96 10.10 0.92
N PHE A 192 -30.68 10.20 0.59
CA PHE A 192 -30.00 11.48 0.41
C PHE A 192 -29.91 11.91 -1.05
N GLU A 193 -30.24 11.03 -2.00
CA GLU A 193 -30.02 11.19 -3.44
C GLU A 193 -28.54 11.47 -3.80
N GLU A 194 -27.61 10.89 -3.03
CA GLU A 194 -26.19 11.21 -3.09
C GLU A 194 -25.29 9.97 -3.06
N TRP A 195 -24.06 10.12 -3.58
CA TRP A 195 -23.03 9.09 -3.50
C TRP A 195 -22.23 9.19 -2.21
N LEU A 196 -22.03 8.04 -1.58
CA LEU A 196 -21.31 7.94 -0.32
C LEU A 196 -20.22 6.88 -0.44
N TRP A 197 -19.05 7.21 0.09
CA TRP A 197 -18.11 6.18 0.52
C TRP A 197 -18.67 5.46 1.74
N VAL A 198 -18.28 4.20 1.94
CA VAL A 198 -18.63 3.34 3.08
C VAL A 198 -18.32 3.93 4.47
N ASN A 199 -17.50 4.98 4.55
CA ASN A 199 -17.26 5.75 5.78
C ASN A 199 -18.22 6.95 5.95
N GLY A 200 -19.20 7.12 5.07
CA GLY A 200 -20.18 8.21 5.06
C GLY A 200 -19.71 9.52 4.41
N HIS A 201 -18.51 9.56 3.82
CA HIS A 201 -18.07 10.75 3.09
C HIS A 201 -18.81 10.90 1.76
N TRP A 202 -19.34 12.10 1.54
CA TRP A 202 -20.06 12.50 0.33
C TRP A 202 -19.15 12.60 -0.90
N VAL A 203 -19.69 12.21 -2.04
CA VAL A 203 -19.08 12.32 -3.37
C VAL A 203 -20.08 12.97 -4.31
N SER A 204 -19.66 14.02 -5.00
CA SER A 204 -20.52 14.66 -6.00
C SER A 204 -20.75 13.74 -7.19
N SER A 205 -21.98 13.74 -7.72
CA SER A 205 -22.30 13.06 -8.99
C SER A 205 -21.53 13.64 -10.19
N ASP A 206 -21.07 14.89 -10.09
CA ASP A 206 -20.30 15.60 -11.13
C ASP A 206 -18.78 15.57 -10.88
N ASP A 207 -18.31 14.76 -9.93
CA ASP A 207 -16.89 14.59 -9.66
C ASP A 207 -16.13 14.16 -10.92
N GLU A 208 -14.96 14.74 -11.15
CA GLU A 208 -14.16 14.47 -12.34
C GLU A 208 -13.74 13.00 -12.47
N HIS A 209 -13.74 12.24 -11.37
CA HIS A 209 -13.36 10.83 -11.33
C HIS A 209 -14.45 9.89 -11.89
N TRP A 210 -15.67 10.37 -12.12
CA TRP A 210 -16.69 9.59 -12.82
C TRP A 210 -16.37 9.45 -14.30
N GLU A 211 -16.69 8.28 -14.85
CA GLU A 211 -16.85 8.12 -16.29
C GLU A 211 -18.12 8.89 -16.72
N LYS A 212 -18.03 9.67 -17.80
CA LYS A 212 -19.18 10.48 -18.26
C LYS A 212 -20.32 9.56 -18.68
N GLN A 213 -21.43 9.60 -17.94
CA GLN A 213 -22.65 8.88 -18.25
C GLN A 213 -23.85 9.82 -18.20
N ASN A 214 -24.81 9.63 -19.10
CA ASN A 214 -25.94 10.53 -19.31
C ASN A 214 -27.18 10.16 -18.46
N GLU A 215 -27.06 9.23 -17.51
CA GLU A 215 -28.20 8.67 -16.79
C GLU A 215 -28.19 9.01 -15.29
N HIS A 216 -29.37 9.41 -14.80
CA HIS A 216 -29.65 9.54 -13.37
C HIS A 216 -29.57 8.14 -12.73
N PRO A 217 -28.88 8.00 -11.58
CA PRO A 217 -28.76 6.72 -10.91
C PRO A 217 -30.12 6.23 -10.41
N ASP A 218 -30.49 5.00 -10.79
CA ASP A 218 -31.55 4.25 -10.12
C ASP A 218 -31.12 3.95 -8.68
N CYS A 219 -32.09 3.71 -7.80
CA CYS A 219 -31.89 3.43 -6.40
C CYS A 219 -31.07 2.17 -6.12
N ASN A 220 -30.98 1.26 -7.08
CA ASN A 220 -30.28 -0.01 -6.95
C ASN A 220 -28.92 -0.02 -7.66
N VAL A 221 -28.13 1.05 -7.49
CA VAL A 221 -26.78 1.14 -8.09
C VAL A 221 -25.68 1.33 -7.05
N SER A 222 -24.53 0.76 -7.38
CA SER A 222 -23.30 0.89 -6.62
C SER A 222 -22.14 1.32 -7.53
N GLY A 223 -21.08 1.83 -6.91
CA GLY A 223 -19.91 2.33 -7.60
C GLY A 223 -18.90 1.21 -7.82
N ALA A 224 -18.53 1.01 -9.08
CA ALA A 224 -17.44 0.12 -9.47
C ALA A 224 -16.33 0.91 -10.18
N MET A 225 -15.21 0.26 -10.43
CA MET A 225 -14.22 0.71 -11.38
C MET A 225 -14.14 -0.25 -12.55
N GLN A 226 -13.89 0.27 -13.74
CA GLN A 226 -13.53 -0.58 -14.87
C GLN A 226 -12.06 -0.99 -14.76
N LYS A 227 -11.77 -2.27 -14.96
CA LYS A 227 -10.42 -2.86 -14.90
C LYS A 227 -9.40 -2.09 -15.75
N THR A 228 -9.80 -1.67 -16.94
CA THR A 228 -8.97 -0.91 -17.90
C THR A 228 -9.26 0.60 -17.94
N GLY A 229 -10.19 1.08 -17.12
CA GLY A 229 -10.68 2.46 -17.13
C GLY A 229 -9.82 3.47 -16.39
N LYS A 230 -8.54 3.16 -16.11
CA LYS A 230 -7.57 4.05 -15.45
C LYS A 230 -8.07 4.68 -14.14
N GLY A 231 -8.91 3.97 -13.40
CA GLY A 231 -9.44 4.42 -12.10
C GLY A 231 -10.63 5.35 -12.14
N LYS A 232 -11.33 5.45 -13.28
CA LYS A 232 -12.65 6.09 -13.34
C LYS A 232 -13.70 5.24 -12.65
N TRP A 233 -14.61 5.92 -11.94
CA TRP A 233 -15.77 5.31 -11.30
C TRP A 233 -16.90 5.16 -12.30
N VAL A 234 -17.59 4.04 -12.23
CA VAL A 234 -18.75 3.72 -13.07
C VAL A 234 -19.90 3.28 -12.19
N LYS A 235 -21.11 3.60 -12.62
CA LYS A 235 -22.35 3.15 -11.97
C LYS A 235 -22.68 1.75 -12.48
N ARG A 236 -23.00 0.83 -11.59
CA ARG A 236 -23.42 -0.55 -11.93
C ARG A 236 -24.59 -0.98 -11.04
N PRO A 237 -25.54 -1.79 -11.55
CA PRO A 237 -26.55 -2.43 -10.72
C PRO A 237 -25.93 -3.15 -9.52
N SER A 238 -26.43 -2.91 -8.30
CA SER A 238 -25.85 -3.48 -7.07
C SER A 238 -25.88 -5.01 -7.02
N GLU A 239 -26.82 -5.62 -7.77
CA GLU A 239 -27.00 -7.07 -7.91
C GLU A 239 -25.97 -7.72 -8.85
N ASP A 240 -25.22 -6.93 -9.62
CA ASP A 240 -24.16 -7.46 -10.46
C ASP A 240 -23.04 -8.08 -9.60
N ARG A 241 -22.44 -9.16 -10.10
CA ARG A 241 -21.42 -9.90 -9.35
C ARG A 241 -20.03 -9.68 -9.92
N TYR A 242 -19.19 -8.99 -9.16
CA TYR A 242 -17.83 -8.63 -9.56
C TYR A 242 -16.78 -9.03 -8.51
N ASN A 243 -15.52 -9.04 -8.93
CA ASN A 243 -14.41 -8.97 -7.99
C ASN A 243 -14.42 -7.64 -7.26
N PHE A 244 -13.71 -7.56 -6.14
CA PHE A 244 -13.77 -6.37 -5.29
C PHE A 244 -12.48 -6.16 -4.53
N VAL A 245 -12.19 -4.90 -4.17
CA VAL A 245 -11.00 -4.55 -3.40
C VAL A 245 -11.41 -4.23 -1.98
N CYS A 246 -10.83 -4.94 -1.01
CA CYS A 246 -10.98 -4.64 0.41
C CYS A 246 -9.81 -3.80 0.91
N ALA A 247 -10.11 -2.80 1.72
CA ALA A 247 -9.17 -2.13 2.60
C ALA A 247 -9.02 -2.91 3.92
N VAL A 248 -7.80 -3.33 4.25
CA VAL A 248 -7.50 -4.07 5.47
C VAL A 248 -7.55 -3.12 6.67
N HIS A 249 -8.44 -3.38 7.63
CA HIS A 249 -8.43 -2.65 8.88
C HIS A 249 -7.37 -3.21 9.80
N CYS A 250 -6.79 -2.31 10.56
CA CYS A 250 -5.72 -2.61 11.46
C CYS A 250 -6.27 -2.73 12.88
N GLY A 251 -6.37 -3.98 13.34
CA GLY A 251 -6.72 -4.41 14.70
C GLY A 251 -6.35 -5.90 14.86
N PRO A 252 -6.31 -6.47 16.08
CA PRO A 252 -6.02 -7.89 16.24
C PRO A 252 -7.07 -8.71 15.49
N ASN A 253 -6.64 -9.49 14.50
CA ASN A 253 -7.49 -10.51 13.90
C ASN A 253 -7.95 -11.46 15.01
N LYS A 254 -9.26 -11.54 15.22
CA LYS A 254 -9.86 -12.60 16.03
C LYS A 254 -9.70 -13.92 15.26
N LYS A 255 -8.63 -14.65 15.52
CA LYS A 255 -8.62 -16.12 15.56
C LYS A 255 -7.61 -16.58 16.59
#